data_AF-A0A447RU42-F1
#
_entry.id   AF-A0A447RU42-F1
#
_cell.length_a   1.000
_cell.length_b   1.000
_cell.length_c   1.000
_cell.angle_alpha   90.00
_cell.angle_beta   90.00
_cell.angle_gamma   90.00
#
_symmetry.space_group_name_H-M   'P 1'
#
loop_
_entity.id
_entity.type
_entity.pdbx_description
1 polymer ?
#
loop_
_entity_poly.entity_id
_entity_poly.type
_entity_poly.pdbx_seq_one_letter_code
_entity_poly.pdbx_strand_id
1 'polypeptide(L)'
;MGVRIQQYTGQKFITTMPEAGNQNPHHTLFAGSLFSLATLTGWGLIWLMLRERHLGGTIILADAHIRYSQPISGRPSAIADLGSLSGDLDRLARGA
;
A
#
# COMPACT_ATOMS: atom_id res chain seq x y z
N MET A 1 10.63 6.15 -7.16
CA MET A 1 9.55 5.90 -6.18
C MET A 1 9.10 7.16 -5.41
N GLY A 2 8.81 8.29 -6.08
CA GLY A 2 8.18 9.46 -5.43
C GLY A 2 6.72 9.18 -5.07
N VAL A 3 6.46 8.27 -4.13
CA VAL A 3 5.12 7.83 -3.75
C VAL A 3 4.32 9.02 -3.23
N ARG A 4 3.10 9.19 -3.74
CA ARG A 4 2.18 10.25 -3.35
C ARG A 4 0.85 9.64 -2.96
N ILE A 5 0.25 10.21 -1.93
CA ILE A 5 -1.14 9.95 -1.58
C ILE A 5 -2.02 10.62 -2.64
N GLN A 6 -2.92 9.85 -3.26
CA GLN A 6 -3.96 10.40 -4.12
C GLN A 6 -5.23 10.67 -3.32
N GLN A 7 -5.61 9.74 -2.45
CA GLN A 7 -6.84 9.85 -1.68
C GLN A 7 -6.80 8.98 -0.41
N TYR A 8 -7.46 9.45 0.64
CA TYR A 8 -7.86 8.64 1.78
C TYR A 8 -9.30 8.97 2.15
N THR A 9 -10.14 7.95 2.36
CA THR A 9 -11.58 8.11 2.66
C THR A 9 -11.99 7.52 4.01
N GLY A 10 -11.04 7.10 4.85
CA GLY A 10 -11.31 6.26 6.03
C GLY A 10 -11.42 4.78 5.67
N GLN A 11 -11.99 4.43 4.51
CA GLN A 11 -12.12 3.04 4.05
C GLN A 11 -11.12 2.67 2.95
N LYS A 12 -10.82 3.57 2.02
CA LYS A 12 -9.88 3.31 0.93
C LYS A 12 -8.69 4.25 1.01
N PHE A 13 -7.51 3.70 0.79
CA PHE A 13 -6.27 4.44 0.67
C PHE A 13 -5.67 4.20 -0.71
N ILE A 14 -5.45 5.29 -1.43
CA ILE A 14 -4.99 5.27 -2.82
C ILE A 14 -3.68 6.02 -2.91
N THR A 15 -2.66 5.37 -3.46
CA THR A 15 -1.36 5.99 -3.73
C THR A 15 -0.96 5.84 -5.19
N THR A 16 -0.01 6.67 -5.60
CA THR A 16 0.58 6.67 -6.93
C THR A 16 2.08 6.93 -6.86
N MET A 17 2.77 6.77 -7.99
CA MET A 17 4.16 7.17 -8.17
C MET A 17 4.38 7.66 -9.62
N PRO A 18 5.38 8.52 -9.87
CA PRO A 18 5.74 8.88 -11.24
C PRO A 18 6.30 7.66 -11.98
N GLU A 19 6.17 7.65 -13.31
CA GLU A 19 6.80 6.65 -14.17
C GLU A 19 8.32 6.80 -14.18
N ALA A 20 8.81 8.05 -14.28
CA ALA A 20 10.22 8.38 -14.22
C ALA A 20 10.89 7.80 -12.96
N GLY A 21 12.03 7.12 -13.17
CA GLY A 21 12.77 6.45 -12.10
C GLY A 21 12.06 5.22 -11.51
N ASN A 22 10.98 4.73 -12.13
CA ASN A 22 10.28 3.51 -11.74
C ASN A 22 10.08 2.53 -12.92
N GLN A 23 10.63 2.82 -14.10
CA GLN A 23 10.57 1.95 -15.28
C GLN A 23 11.66 0.88 -15.27
N ASN A 24 11.40 -0.19 -16.02
CA ASN A 24 12.36 -1.22 -16.43
C ASN A 24 12.91 -0.91 -17.85
N PRO A 25 13.87 -1.69 -18.37
CA PRO A 25 14.43 -1.48 -19.71
C PRO A 25 13.43 -1.55 -20.88
N HIS A 26 12.22 -2.09 -20.64
CA HIS A 26 11.15 -2.17 -21.65
C HIS A 26 10.20 -0.98 -21.59
N HIS A 27 10.55 0.11 -20.91
CA HIS A 27 9.72 1.32 -20.78
C HIS A 27 8.32 1.06 -20.18
N THR A 28 8.22 0.02 -19.36
CA THR A 28 7.07 -0.27 -18.49
C THR A 28 7.54 -0.23 -17.04
N LEU A 29 6.63 -0.21 -16.08
CA LEU A 29 6.98 -0.12 -14.67
C LEU A 29 7.74 -1.36 -14.20
N PHE A 30 8.83 -1.12 -13.48
CA PHE A 30 9.62 -2.15 -12.84
C PHE A 30 8.80 -2.88 -11.77
N ALA A 31 8.90 -4.22 -11.77
CA ALA A 31 8.14 -5.09 -10.88
C ALA A 31 8.35 -4.74 -9.40
N GLY A 32 9.60 -4.47 -8.98
CA GLY A 32 9.91 -4.07 -7.60
C GLY A 32 9.32 -2.71 -7.21
N SER A 33 9.20 -1.76 -8.15
CA SER A 33 8.52 -0.48 -7.91
C SER A 33 7.03 -0.69 -7.67
N LEU A 34 6.38 -1.55 -8.48
CA LEU A 34 4.97 -1.90 -8.32
C LEU A 34 4.70 -2.64 -7.01
N PHE A 35 5.56 -3.59 -6.65
CA PHE A 35 5.49 -4.29 -5.36
C PHE A 35 5.59 -3.29 -4.21
N SER A 36 6.61 -2.43 -4.22
CA SER A 36 6.80 -1.43 -3.17
C SER A 36 5.62 -0.46 -3.06
N LEU A 37 5.05 -0.02 -4.19
CA LEU A 37 3.86 0.83 -4.20
C LEU A 37 2.65 0.12 -3.56
N ALA A 38 2.38 -1.13 -3.95
CA ALA A 38 1.28 -1.91 -3.40
C ALA A 38 1.46 -2.17 -1.89
N THR A 39 2.66 -2.60 -1.49
CA THR A 39 3.03 -2.84 -0.09
C THR A 39 2.86 -1.58 0.76
N LEU A 40 3.40 -0.44 0.33
CA LEU A 40 3.28 0.82 1.07
C LEU A 40 1.84 1.33 1.13
N THR A 41 1.01 1.01 0.14
CA THR A 41 -0.43 1.33 0.17
C THR A 41 -1.14 0.50 1.24
N GLY A 42 -0.91 -0.82 1.28
CA GLY A 42 -1.48 -1.67 2.32
C GLY A 42 -1.01 -1.29 3.72
N TRP A 43 0.30 -1.11 3.89
CA TRP A 43 0.92 -0.66 5.14
C TRP A 43 0.37 0.70 5.58
N GLY A 44 0.23 1.65 4.65
CA GLY A 44 -0.26 2.99 4.92
C GLY A 44 -1.71 3.01 5.39
N LEU A 45 -2.58 2.15 4.85
CA LEU A 45 -3.94 2.00 5.34
C LEU A 45 -3.96 1.55 6.81
N ILE A 46 -3.19 0.52 7.16
CA ILE A 46 -3.10 0.02 8.55
C ILE A 46 -2.57 1.13 9.47
N TRP A 47 -1.54 1.86 9.04
CA TRP A 47 -0.98 2.97 9.81
C TRP A 47 -2.01 4.08 10.06
N LEU A 48 -2.79 4.46 9.04
CA LEU A 48 -3.86 5.45 9.19
C LEU A 48 -4.92 4.98 10.19
N MET A 49 -5.33 3.70 10.12
CA MET A 49 -6.29 3.13 11.07
C MET A 49 -5.77 3.14 12.52
N LEU A 50 -4.50 2.78 12.74
CA LEU A 50 -3.90 2.86 14.08
C LEU A 50 -3.93 4.30 14.61
N ARG A 51 -3.63 5.28 13.75
CA ARG A 51 -3.67 6.69 14.13
C ARG A 51 -5.07 7.19 14.46
N GLU A 52 -6.08 6.83 13.66
CA GLU A 52 -7.47 7.22 13.93
C GLU A 52 -7.98 6.66 15.27
N ARG A 53 -7.52 5.45 15.63
CA ARG A 53 -7.89 4.78 16.89
C ARG A 53 -6.97 5.11 18.06
N HIS A 54 -5.95 5.95 17.86
CA HIS A 54 -4.93 6.27 18.87
C HIS A 54 -4.20 5.03 19.42
N LEU A 55 -3.99 4.03 18.57
CA LEU A 55 -3.31 2.78 18.90
C LEU A 55 -1.83 2.84 18.54
N GLY A 56 -0.99 2.29 19.40
CA GLY A 56 0.42 2.03 19.11
C GLY A 56 0.63 0.65 18.49
N GLY A 57 1.73 0.49 17.75
CA GLY A 57 2.12 -0.80 17.19
C GLY A 57 3.17 -0.68 16.09
N THR A 58 4.05 -1.67 15.98
CA THR A 58 4.98 -1.78 14.85
C THR A 58 4.34 -2.61 13.76
N ILE A 59 4.15 -2.02 12.58
CA ILE A 59 3.58 -2.73 11.43
C ILE A 59 4.71 -3.40 10.66
N ILE A 60 4.66 -4.73 10.59
CA ILE A 60 5.63 -5.57 9.87
C ILE A 60 4.91 -6.30 8.75
N LEU A 61 5.47 -6.26 7.53
CA LEU A 61 5.02 -7.13 6.44
C LEU A 61 5.65 -8.51 6.64
N ALA A 62 4.87 -9.46 7.15
CA ALA A 62 5.35 -10.82 7.41
C ALA A 62 5.44 -11.67 6.14
N ASP A 63 4.46 -11.53 5.24
CA ASP A 63 4.38 -12.26 3.99
C ASP A 63 3.69 -11.39 2.92
N ALA A 64 4.00 -11.64 1.65
CA ALA A 64 3.34 -10.99 0.52
C ALA A 64 3.36 -11.85 -0.74
N HIS A 65 2.20 -11.92 -1.38
CA HIS A 65 2.03 -12.52 -2.69
C HIS A 65 1.59 -11.47 -3.71
N ILE A 66 2.32 -11.35 -4.82
CA ILE A 66 1.97 -10.44 -5.92
C ILE A 66 1.94 -11.22 -7.24
N ARG A 67 0.99 -10.87 -8.12
CA ARG A 67 0.87 -11.42 -9.47
C ARG A 67 0.89 -10.29 -10.48
N TYR A 68 1.82 -10.35 -11.42
CA TYR A 68 1.92 -9.41 -12.54
C TYR A 68 1.21 -10.00 -13.75
N SER A 69 -0.02 -9.57 -14.02
CA SER A 69 -0.82 -10.07 -15.14
C SER A 69 -0.43 -9.43 -16.47
N GLN A 70 -0.07 -8.14 -16.46
CA GLN A 70 0.26 -7.36 -17.65
C GLN A 70 1.29 -6.27 -17.33
N PRO A 71 2.11 -5.84 -18.32
CA PRO A 71 2.96 -4.66 -18.17
C PRO A 71 2.12 -3.40 -17.92
N ILE A 72 2.63 -2.48 -17.09
CA ILE A 72 1.97 -1.20 -16.81
C ILE A 72 2.86 -0.07 -17.33
N SER A 73 2.29 0.88 -18.06
CA SER A 73 2.95 2.12 -18.49
C SER A 73 2.22 3.33 -17.91
N GLY A 74 2.90 4.48 -17.88
CA GLY A 74 2.31 5.70 -17.33
C GLY A 74 2.25 5.71 -15.80
N ARG A 75 1.29 6.47 -15.28
CA ARG A 75 1.14 6.70 -13.83
C ARG A 75 0.20 5.66 -13.22
N PRO A 76 0.69 4.72 -12.39
CA PRO A 76 -0.15 3.68 -11.78
C PRO A 76 -0.91 4.25 -10.58
N SER A 77 -1.98 3.55 -10.20
CA SER A 77 -2.64 3.72 -8.90
C SER A 77 -2.65 2.38 -8.17
N ALA A 78 -2.26 2.40 -6.90
CA ALA A 78 -2.42 1.28 -5.98
C ALA A 78 -3.53 1.62 -4.98
N ILE A 79 -4.36 0.63 -4.66
CA ILE A 79 -5.55 0.80 -3.81
C ILE A 79 -5.48 -0.25 -2.71
N ALA A 80 -5.54 0.18 -1.45
CA ALA A 80 -5.86 -0.66 -0.33
C ALA A 80 -7.27 -0.32 0.16
N ASP A 81 -8.09 -1.35 0.35
CA ASP A 81 -9.49 -1.22 0.75
C ASP A 81 -9.70 -1.95 2.07
N LEU A 82 -10.23 -1.23 3.06
CA LEU A 82 -10.56 -1.77 4.37
C LEU A 82 -11.54 -2.94 4.27
N GLY A 83 -12.46 -2.93 3.30
CA GLY A 83 -13.40 -4.03 3.08
C GLY A 83 -12.74 -5.34 2.64
N SER A 84 -11.48 -5.29 2.18
CA SER A 84 -10.68 -6.48 1.83
C SER A 84 -9.68 -6.87 2.92
N LEU A 85 -9.57 -6.08 3.99
CA LEU A 85 -8.65 -6.36 5.09
C LEU A 85 -9.29 -7.33 6.08
N SER A 86 -8.54 -8.35 6.48
CA SER A 86 -8.91 -9.26 7.56
C SER A 86 -7.97 -9.09 8.75
N GLY A 87 -8.51 -9.04 9.95
CA GLY A 87 -7.74 -8.92 11.19
C GLY A 87 -8.47 -8.12 12.24
N ASP A 88 -7.99 -8.18 13.49
CA ASP A 88 -8.59 -7.49 14.63
C ASP A 88 -7.56 -6.56 15.26
N LEU A 89 -7.64 -5.27 14.91
CA LEU A 89 -6.80 -4.22 15.53
C LEU A 89 -7.17 -3.97 16.99
N ASP A 90 -8.38 -4.33 17.44
CA ASP A 90 -8.83 -4.10 18.81
C ASP A 90 -8.12 -5.03 19.80
N ARG A 91 -7.39 -6.04 19.31
CA ARG A 91 -6.42 -6.79 20.13
C ARG A 91 -5.30 -5.89 20.67
N LEU A 92 -4.81 -4.95 19.87
CA LEU A 92 -3.76 -4.01 20.29
C LEU A 92 -4.27 -3.07 21.39
N ALA A 93 -5.55 -2.67 21.31
CA ALA A 93 -6.18 -1.84 22.35
C ALA A 93 -6.25 -2.54 23.72
N ARG A 94 -6.22 -3.87 23.73
CA ARG A 94 -6.25 -4.71 24.94
C ARG A 94 -4.87 -5.06 25.49
N GLY A 95 -3.79 -4.58 24.86
CA GLY A 95 -2.41 -4.79 25.31
C GLY A 95 -1.86 -6.20 25.06
N ALA A 96 -2.44 -6.94 24.10
CA ALA A 96 -1.96 -8.24 23.66
C ALA A 96 -0.87 -8.12 22.58
#